data_AF-A0A4R5NJ34-F1
#
_entry.id   AF-A0A4R5NJ34-F1
#
_cell.length_a   1.000
_cell.length_b   1.000
_cell.length_c   1.000
_cell.angle_alpha   90.00
_cell.angle_beta   90.00
_cell.angle_gamma   90.00
#
_symmetry.space_group_name_H-M   'P 1'
#
loop_
_entity.id
_entity.type
_entity.pdbx_description
1 polymer ?
#
loop_
_entity_poly.entity_id
_entity_poly.type
_entity_poly.pdbx_seq_one_letter_code
_entity_poly.pdbx_strand_id
1 'polypeptide(L)'
;MAKSEIDKWVTPEGLIQLEGWARDGLTDEQIAHNIGIGTTTLYRWENKKREIWESLKRGKSVVDREIENALFKRAKGFTAIETQYKVVPLDDELIDVRRRDYENKWKLKHPDASKQEIQDAAIKGVKTTRRIKLGLVEKDIPPDTTAAIFWLKNRKPDEWRDKHETELSGGLNVHNPYANLTDAELKKIAHEQK
;
A
#
# COMPACT_ATOMS: atom_id res chain seq x y z
N MET A 1 42.39 2.58 -7.09
CA MET A 1 41.16 3.38 -7.28
C MET A 1 40.08 2.75 -6.41
N ALA A 2 39.45 3.50 -5.51
CA ALA A 2 38.39 2.97 -4.67
C ALA A 2 37.22 2.50 -5.56
N LYS A 3 36.77 1.25 -5.40
CA LYS A 3 35.53 0.78 -6.04
C LYS A 3 34.42 1.74 -5.65
N SER A 4 33.67 2.23 -6.62
CA SER A 4 32.52 3.07 -6.35
C SER A 4 31.47 2.21 -5.64
N GLU A 5 30.79 2.72 -4.60
CA GLU A 5 29.76 1.94 -3.87
C GLU A 5 28.69 1.35 -4.80
N ILE A 6 28.44 1.97 -5.97
CA ILE A 6 27.55 1.47 -7.01
C ILE A 6 28.00 0.12 -7.62
N ASP A 7 29.30 -0.16 -7.67
CA ASP A 7 29.85 -1.34 -8.36
C ASP A 7 29.43 -2.64 -7.66
N LYS A 8 29.16 -2.59 -6.35
CA LYS A 8 28.61 -3.72 -5.58
C LYS A 8 27.20 -4.07 -6.05
N TRP A 9 26.41 -3.07 -6.43
CA TRP A 9 25.00 -3.21 -6.77
C TRP A 9 24.74 -3.51 -8.25
N VAL A 10 25.78 -3.46 -9.08
CA VAL A 10 25.75 -3.91 -10.49
C VAL A 10 26.15 -5.38 -10.62
N THR A 11 26.63 -6.02 -9.55
CA THR A 11 26.88 -7.46 -9.53
C THR A 11 25.57 -8.25 -9.66
N PRO A 12 25.59 -9.49 -10.18
CA PRO A 12 24.41 -10.35 -10.23
C PRO A 12 23.70 -10.46 -8.87
N GLU A 13 24.46 -10.61 -7.78
CA GLU A 13 23.93 -10.71 -6.43
C GLU A 13 23.25 -9.42 -5.98
N GLY A 14 23.90 -8.27 -6.24
CA GLY A 14 23.34 -6.96 -5.92
C GLY A 14 22.06 -6.67 -6.70
N LEU A 15 22.02 -7.00 -8.00
CA LEU A 15 20.85 -6.84 -8.85
C LEU A 15 19.69 -7.73 -8.39
N ILE A 16 19.97 -8.99 -8.02
CA ILE A 16 18.99 -9.92 -7.45
C ILE A 16 18.40 -9.37 -6.15
N GLN A 17 19.24 -8.79 -5.29
CA GLN A 17 18.77 -8.20 -4.04
C GLN A 17 17.87 -6.99 -4.26
N LEU A 18 18.25 -6.09 -5.18
CA LEU A 18 17.42 -4.93 -5.56
C LEU A 18 16.09 -5.35 -6.17
N GLU A 19 16.11 -6.33 -7.07
CA GLU A 19 14.89 -6.89 -7.66
C GLU A 19 14.01 -7.56 -6.60
N GLY A 20 14.61 -8.31 -5.67
CA GLY A 20 13.91 -8.95 -4.56
C GLY A 20 13.16 -7.91 -3.71
N TRP A 21 13.82 -6.84 -3.30
CA TRP A 21 13.18 -5.75 -2.55
C TRP A 21 12.07 -5.07 -3.32
N ALA A 22 12.27 -4.78 -4.60
CA ALA A 22 11.25 -4.21 -5.46
C ALA A 22 10.04 -5.13 -5.61
N ARG A 23 10.27 -6.45 -5.72
CA ARG A 23 9.23 -7.47 -5.78
C ARG A 23 8.45 -7.60 -4.47
N ASP A 24 9.12 -7.40 -3.34
CA ASP A 24 8.48 -7.39 -2.03
C ASP A 24 7.67 -6.11 -1.76
N GLY A 25 7.65 -5.17 -2.73
CA GLY A 25 6.82 -3.96 -2.70
C GLY A 25 7.45 -2.76 -2.01
N LEU A 26 8.78 -2.78 -1.78
CA LEU A 26 9.48 -1.64 -1.20
C LEU A 26 9.52 -0.45 -2.16
N THR A 27 9.39 0.76 -1.61
CA THR A 27 9.55 2.00 -2.40
C THR A 27 11.03 2.30 -2.63
N ASP A 28 11.34 3.15 -3.61
CA ASP A 28 12.72 3.55 -3.90
C ASP A 28 13.38 4.26 -2.70
N GLU A 29 12.58 4.94 -1.87
CA GLU A 29 13.03 5.54 -0.62
C GLU A 29 13.52 4.48 0.39
N GLN A 30 12.75 3.39 0.55
CA GLN A 30 13.08 2.30 1.46
C GLN A 30 14.26 1.48 0.95
N ILE A 31 14.33 1.26 -0.37
CA ILE A 31 15.47 0.59 -1.01
C ILE A 31 16.74 1.42 -0.82
N ALA A 32 16.69 2.73 -1.05
CA ALA A 32 17.82 3.63 -0.82
C ALA A 32 18.29 3.58 0.65
N HIS A 33 17.33 3.58 1.59
CA HIS A 33 17.63 3.43 3.02
C HIS A 33 18.32 2.09 3.33
N ASN A 34 17.86 0.97 2.78
CA ASN A 34 18.47 -0.35 2.99
C ASN A 34 19.90 -0.45 2.44
N ILE A 35 20.18 0.28 1.35
CA ILE A 35 21.53 0.39 0.79
C ILE A 35 22.43 1.31 1.65
N GLY A 36 21.83 2.23 2.41
CA GLY A 36 22.55 3.25 3.18
C GLY A 36 22.89 4.51 2.36
N ILE A 37 22.11 4.82 1.32
CA ILE A 37 22.30 6.01 0.48
C ILE A 37 21.06 6.90 0.50
N GLY A 38 21.23 8.17 0.12
CA GLY A 38 20.09 9.06 -0.11
C GLY A 38 19.31 8.67 -1.37
N THR A 39 18.00 8.93 -1.37
CA THR A 39 17.08 8.61 -2.48
C THR A 39 17.50 9.23 -3.81
N THR A 40 17.96 10.48 -3.79
CA THR A 40 18.53 11.17 -4.95
C THR A 40 19.77 10.47 -5.52
N THR A 41 20.53 9.78 -4.68
CA THR A 41 21.68 8.98 -5.12
C THR A 41 21.24 7.72 -5.83
N LEU A 42 20.17 7.07 -5.36
CA LEU A 42 19.58 5.92 -6.04
C LEU A 42 19.05 6.31 -7.43
N TYR A 43 18.30 7.40 -7.55
CA TYR A 43 17.86 7.90 -8.86
C TYR A 43 19.02 8.23 -9.80
N ARG A 44 20.12 8.78 -9.28
CA ARG A 44 21.34 9.00 -10.08
C ARG A 44 21.99 7.68 -10.51
N TRP A 45 21.95 6.64 -9.66
CA TRP A 45 22.48 5.32 -10.00
C TRP A 45 21.66 4.67 -11.11
N GLU A 46 20.33 4.73 -11.05
CA GLU A 46 19.43 4.24 -12.10
C GLU A 46 19.73 4.87 -13.46
N ASN A 47 19.97 6.18 -13.49
CA ASN A 47 20.33 6.90 -14.72
C ASN A 47 21.74 6.56 -15.23
N LYS A 48 22.69 6.27 -14.32
CA LYS A 48 24.09 5.98 -14.68
C LYS A 48 24.32 4.52 -15.08
N LYS A 49 23.56 3.59 -14.49
CA LYS A 49 23.69 2.13 -14.64
C LYS A 49 22.31 1.54 -14.87
N ARG A 50 21.99 1.32 -16.14
CA ARG A 50 20.66 0.89 -16.59
C ARG A 50 20.25 -0.46 -16.00
N GLU A 51 21.20 -1.32 -15.64
CA GLU A 51 20.99 -2.62 -15.04
C GLU A 51 20.22 -2.53 -13.70
N ILE A 52 20.54 -1.50 -12.88
CA ILE A 52 19.85 -1.25 -11.60
C ILE A 52 18.39 -0.91 -11.86
N TRP A 53 18.14 0.02 -12.78
CA TRP A 53 16.79 0.43 -13.15
C TRP A 53 15.97 -0.73 -13.74
N GLU A 54 16.58 -1.54 -14.60
CA GLU A 54 15.93 -2.72 -15.18
C GLU A 54 15.57 -3.76 -14.11
N SER A 55 16.45 -4.00 -13.14
CA SER A 55 16.21 -4.91 -12.02
C SER A 55 15.04 -4.46 -11.15
N LEU A 56 15.02 -3.18 -10.75
CA LEU A 56 13.95 -2.59 -9.96
C LEU A 56 12.62 -2.61 -10.71
N LYS A 57 12.62 -2.24 -11.99
CA LYS A 57 11.42 -2.26 -12.83
C LYS A 57 10.85 -3.66 -12.99
N ARG A 58 11.71 -4.66 -13.20
CA ARG A 58 11.30 -6.07 -13.30
C ARG A 58 10.66 -6.54 -11.99
N GLY A 59 11.28 -6.24 -10.84
CA GLY A 59 10.71 -6.56 -9.52
C GLY A 59 9.34 -5.91 -9.29
N LYS A 60 9.21 -4.60 -9.55
CA LYS A 60 7.94 -3.85 -9.40
C LYS A 60 6.81 -4.43 -10.26
N SER A 61 7.10 -4.86 -11.47
CA SER A 61 6.09 -5.43 -12.38
C SER A 61 5.38 -6.68 -11.84
N VAL A 62 6.04 -7.42 -10.93
CA VAL A 62 5.45 -8.61 -10.29
C VAL A 62 4.41 -8.20 -9.26
N VAL A 63 4.79 -7.32 -8.32
CA VAL A 63 3.87 -6.82 -7.29
C VAL A 63 2.73 -6.01 -7.89
N ASP A 64 3.01 -5.19 -8.91
CA ASP A 64 1.97 -4.45 -9.64
C ASP A 64 0.92 -5.41 -10.21
N ARG A 65 1.34 -6.52 -10.81
CA ARG A 65 0.43 -7.54 -11.35
C ARG A 65 -0.34 -8.29 -10.27
N GLU A 66 0.25 -8.53 -9.10
CA GLU A 66 -0.46 -9.12 -7.96
C GLU A 66 -1.57 -8.19 -7.46
N ILE A 67 -1.27 -6.91 -7.32
CA ILE A 67 -2.24 -5.88 -6.94
C ILE A 67 -3.33 -5.73 -8.00
N GLU A 68 -2.97 -5.70 -9.29
CA GLU A 68 -3.93 -5.69 -10.40
C GLU A 68 -4.88 -6.90 -10.34
N ASN A 69 -4.34 -8.10 -10.09
CA ASN A 69 -5.15 -9.32 -9.97
C ASN A 69 -6.09 -9.26 -8.75
N ALA A 70 -5.62 -8.76 -7.61
CA ALA A 70 -6.44 -8.57 -6.42
C ALA A 70 -7.56 -7.54 -6.66
N LEU A 71 -7.23 -6.42 -7.29
CA LEU A 71 -8.18 -5.38 -7.67
C LEU A 71 -9.21 -5.92 -8.67
N PHE A 72 -8.78 -6.70 -9.66
CA PHE A 72 -9.66 -7.34 -10.64
C PHE A 72 -10.61 -8.35 -10.00
N LYS A 73 -10.14 -9.19 -9.06
CA LYS A 73 -11.00 -10.09 -8.27
C LYS A 73 -12.06 -9.30 -7.52
N ARG A 74 -11.68 -8.17 -6.91
CA ARG A 74 -12.60 -7.31 -6.17
C ARG A 74 -13.59 -6.59 -7.09
N ALA A 75 -13.14 -6.10 -8.24
CA ALA A 75 -13.99 -5.46 -9.25
C ALA A 75 -15.04 -6.41 -9.85
N LYS A 76 -14.76 -7.71 -9.93
CA LYS A 76 -15.74 -8.72 -10.38
C LYS A 76 -16.64 -9.28 -9.28
N GLY A 77 -16.27 -9.08 -8.02
CA GLY A 77 -16.79 -9.88 -6.93
C GLY A 77 -16.21 -11.29 -6.93
N PHE A 78 -16.27 -11.95 -5.78
CA PHE A 78 -15.78 -13.31 -5.58
C PHE A 78 -16.44 -13.93 -4.36
N THR A 79 -16.40 -15.25 -4.29
CA THR A 79 -16.91 -15.97 -3.14
C THR A 79 -15.78 -16.30 -2.17
N ALA A 80 -15.95 -15.94 -0.90
CA ALA A 80 -14.98 -16.14 0.15
C ALA A 80 -15.47 -17.20 1.14
N ILE A 81 -14.57 -18.10 1.53
CA ILE A 81 -14.85 -19.10 2.55
C ILE A 81 -14.36 -18.58 3.89
N GLU A 82 -15.29 -18.32 4.80
CA GLU A 82 -15.00 -17.88 6.16
C GLU A 82 -15.10 -19.06 7.13
N THR A 83 -14.09 -19.21 7.99
CA THR A 83 -14.16 -20.21 9.07
C THR A 83 -14.86 -19.59 10.27
N GLN A 84 -16.01 -20.14 10.64
CA GLN A 84 -16.73 -19.71 11.83
C GLN A 84 -16.26 -20.45 13.08
N TYR A 85 -16.14 -19.69 14.17
CA TYR A 85 -15.77 -20.21 15.49
C TYR A 85 -16.88 -19.96 16.49
N LYS A 86 -17.14 -20.94 17.36
CA LYS A 86 -18.00 -20.77 18.53
C LYS A 86 -17.19 -20.89 19.80
N VAL A 87 -17.45 -20.00 20.74
CA VAL A 87 -16.92 -20.10 22.09
C VAL A 87 -17.87 -21.00 22.87
N VAL A 88 -17.32 -22.09 23.42
CA VAL A 88 -18.06 -23.03 24.26
C VAL A 88 -17.38 -23.14 25.62
N PRO A 89 -18.14 -23.37 26.71
CA PRO A 89 -17.54 -23.66 28.00
C PRO A 89 -16.67 -24.91 27.91
N LEU A 90 -15.58 -24.91 28.67
CA LEU A 90 -14.81 -26.10 28.93
C LEU A 90 -15.54 -26.96 29.95
N ASP A 91 -15.22 -28.24 29.94
CA ASP A 91 -15.68 -29.17 30.97
C ASP A 91 -15.15 -28.75 32.35
N ASP A 92 -16.02 -28.82 33.36
CA ASP A 92 -15.72 -28.33 34.71
C ASP A 92 -14.56 -29.11 35.35
N GLU A 93 -14.47 -30.43 35.13
CA GLU A 93 -13.37 -31.24 35.66
C GLU A 93 -12.03 -30.81 35.05
N LEU A 94 -12.02 -30.49 33.75
CA LEU A 94 -10.82 -30.00 33.07
C LEU A 94 -10.40 -28.61 33.57
N ILE A 95 -11.36 -27.73 33.85
CA ILE A 95 -11.09 -26.42 34.45
C ILE A 95 -10.42 -26.60 35.82
N ASP A 96 -10.92 -27.53 36.63
CA ASP A 96 -10.39 -27.80 37.96
C ASP A 96 -9.00 -28.44 37.94
N VAL A 97 -8.72 -29.34 36.99
CA VAL A 97 -7.37 -29.84 36.75
C VAL A 97 -6.42 -28.68 36.41
N ARG A 98 -6.81 -27.81 35.48
CA ARG A 98 -5.97 -26.67 35.07
C ARG A 98 -5.74 -25.67 36.19
N ARG A 99 -6.75 -25.41 37.01
CA ARG A 99 -6.62 -24.55 38.19
C ARG A 99 -5.64 -25.13 39.18
N ARG A 100 -5.74 -26.43 39.51
CA ARG A 100 -4.77 -27.10 40.40
C ARG A 100 -3.34 -27.01 39.86
N ASP A 101 -3.13 -27.25 38.58
CA ASP A 101 -1.81 -27.12 37.94
C ASP A 101 -1.28 -25.69 38.02
N TYR A 102 -2.16 -24.70 37.83
CA TYR A 102 -1.82 -23.29 37.96
C TYR A 102 -1.44 -22.94 39.40
N GLU A 103 -2.26 -23.34 40.38
CA GLU A 103 -2.01 -23.12 41.80
C GLU A 103 -0.66 -23.71 42.23
N ASN A 104 -0.35 -24.94 41.82
CA ASN A 104 0.91 -25.61 42.15
C ASN A 104 2.13 -24.86 41.57
N LYS A 105 2.03 -24.40 40.31
CA LYS A 105 3.09 -23.59 39.68
C LYS A 105 3.23 -22.23 40.33
N TRP A 106 2.13 -21.61 40.73
CA TRP A 106 2.11 -20.27 41.29
C TRP A 106 2.65 -20.26 42.73
N LYS A 107 2.30 -21.27 43.54
CA LYS A 107 2.86 -21.52 44.89
C LYS A 107 4.38 -21.60 44.89
N LEU A 108 4.97 -22.27 43.89
CA LEU A 108 6.43 -22.39 43.79
C LEU A 108 7.12 -21.02 43.63
N LYS A 109 6.44 -20.06 43.01
CA LYS A 109 6.94 -18.69 42.79
C LYS A 109 6.57 -17.72 43.92
N HIS A 110 5.56 -18.05 44.71
CA HIS A 110 5.03 -17.22 45.79
C HIS A 110 4.80 -18.11 47.04
N PRO A 111 5.89 -18.52 47.72
CA PRO A 111 5.79 -19.43 48.85
C PRO A 111 5.03 -18.85 50.04
N ASP A 112 5.08 -17.53 50.22
CA ASP A 112 4.45 -16.82 51.34
C ASP A 112 3.01 -16.36 51.08
N ALA A 113 2.50 -16.62 49.87
CA ALA A 113 1.18 -16.15 49.48
C ALA A 113 0.05 -16.97 50.11
N SER A 114 -1.05 -16.29 50.44
CA SER A 114 -2.22 -16.90 51.06
C SER A 114 -2.92 -17.87 50.12
N LYS A 115 -3.58 -18.88 50.71
CA LYS A 115 -4.42 -19.83 49.96
C LYS A 115 -5.47 -19.12 49.10
N GLN A 116 -6.06 -18.04 49.60
CA GLN A 116 -7.05 -17.27 48.85
C GLN A 116 -6.43 -16.58 47.63
N GLU A 117 -5.25 -15.98 47.78
CA GLU A 117 -4.54 -15.29 46.70
C GLU A 117 -4.15 -16.27 45.58
N ILE A 118 -3.74 -17.49 45.96
CA ILE A 118 -3.41 -18.56 45.02
C ILE A 118 -4.64 -19.00 44.22
N GLN A 119 -5.78 -19.18 44.89
CA GLN A 119 -7.04 -19.59 44.24
C GLN A 119 -7.58 -18.49 43.31
N ASP A 120 -7.56 -17.23 43.75
CA ASP A 120 -7.98 -16.10 42.94
C ASP A 120 -7.09 -15.95 41.70
N ALA A 121 -5.78 -16.18 41.85
CA ALA A 121 -4.84 -16.18 40.72
C ALA A 121 -5.15 -17.30 39.72
N ALA A 122 -5.54 -18.48 40.19
CA ALA A 122 -5.93 -19.60 39.32
C ALA A 122 -7.27 -19.36 38.60
N ILE A 123 -8.26 -18.78 39.28
CA ILE A 123 -9.55 -18.40 38.69
C ILE A 123 -9.35 -17.36 37.58
N LYS A 124 -8.48 -16.37 37.81
CA LYS A 124 -8.16 -15.33 36.82
C LYS A 124 -7.27 -15.85 35.68
N GLY A 125 -6.34 -16.75 35.98
CA GLY A 125 -5.34 -17.25 35.03
C GLY A 125 -5.84 -18.37 34.11
N VAL A 126 -6.84 -19.15 34.54
CA VAL A 126 -7.34 -20.29 33.78
C VAL A 126 -8.56 -19.90 32.95
N LYS A 127 -8.45 -20.07 31.63
CA LYS A 127 -9.58 -19.89 30.70
C LYS A 127 -10.63 -20.98 30.94
N THR A 128 -11.88 -20.56 31.05
CA THR A 128 -13.06 -21.43 31.21
C THR A 128 -13.76 -21.77 29.90
N THR A 129 -13.30 -21.21 28.78
CA THR A 129 -13.91 -21.42 27.46
C THR A 129 -12.87 -21.86 26.44
N ARG A 130 -13.33 -22.57 25.41
CA ARG A 130 -12.55 -22.89 24.21
C ARG A 130 -13.27 -22.43 22.95
N ARG A 131 -12.49 -22.09 21.93
CA ARG A 131 -12.99 -21.84 20.58
C ARG A 131 -13.00 -23.15 19.81
N ILE A 132 -14.16 -23.56 19.31
CA ILE A 132 -14.31 -24.69 18.39
C ILE A 132 -14.61 -24.17 16.99
N LYS A 133 -14.04 -24.82 15.96
CA LYS A 133 -14.34 -24.56 14.55
C LYS A 133 -15.72 -25.16 14.24
N LEU A 134 -16.71 -24.32 13.94
CA LEU A 134 -18.07 -24.76 13.63
C LEU A 134 -18.18 -25.31 12.20
N GLY A 135 -17.50 -24.67 11.26
CA GLY A 135 -17.61 -25.01 9.85
C GLY A 135 -17.04 -23.93 8.96
N LEU A 136 -17.15 -24.18 7.66
CA LEU A 136 -16.84 -23.24 6.60
C LEU A 136 -18.17 -22.63 6.13
N VAL A 137 -18.25 -21.30 6.09
CA VAL A 137 -19.39 -20.59 5.53
C VAL A 137 -18.92 -19.91 4.26
N GLU A 138 -19.66 -20.17 3.19
CA GLU A 138 -19.45 -19.53 1.89
C GLU A 138 -20.19 -18.19 1.89
N LYS A 139 -19.45 -17.11 1.59
CA LYS A 139 -19.98 -15.75 1.55
C LYS A 139 -19.65 -15.10 0.21
N ASP A 140 -20.69 -14.70 -0.50
CA ASP A 140 -20.53 -13.94 -1.73
C ASP A 140 -20.16 -12.48 -1.42
N ILE A 141 -19.05 -12.03 -2.02
CA ILE A 141 -18.61 -10.65 -1.96
C ILE A 141 -18.97 -10.02 -3.31
N PRO A 142 -19.88 -9.02 -3.33
CA PRO A 142 -20.29 -8.41 -4.58
C PRO A 142 -19.13 -7.63 -5.24
N PRO A 143 -19.24 -7.36 -6.55
CA PRO A 143 -18.37 -6.43 -7.26
C PRO A 143 -18.17 -5.10 -6.53
N ASP A 144 -16.93 -4.65 -6.41
CA ASP A 144 -16.59 -3.31 -5.95
C ASP A 144 -16.64 -2.33 -7.13
N THR A 145 -17.64 -1.43 -7.11
CA THR A 145 -17.89 -0.50 -8.22
C THR A 145 -16.75 0.50 -8.40
N THR A 146 -16.11 0.94 -7.32
CA THR A 146 -14.95 1.84 -7.38
C THR A 146 -13.77 1.13 -8.03
N ALA A 147 -13.49 -0.12 -7.64
CA ALA A 147 -12.44 -0.93 -8.27
C ALA A 147 -12.71 -1.12 -9.77
N ALA A 148 -13.97 -1.36 -10.16
CA ALA A 148 -14.38 -1.48 -11.55
C ALA A 148 -14.18 -0.17 -12.34
N ILE A 149 -14.56 0.98 -11.77
CA ILE A 149 -14.36 2.30 -12.39
C ILE A 149 -12.86 2.57 -12.60
N PHE A 150 -12.03 2.36 -11.58
CA PHE A 150 -10.57 2.55 -11.71
C PHE A 150 -9.99 1.63 -12.78
N TRP A 151 -10.41 0.36 -12.83
CA TRP A 151 -9.99 -0.58 -13.85
C TRP A 151 -10.34 -0.11 -15.26
N LEU A 152 -11.56 0.39 -15.47
CA LEU A 152 -12.01 0.91 -16.76
C LEU A 152 -11.29 2.20 -17.16
N LYS A 153 -11.04 3.11 -16.21
CA LYS A 153 -10.23 4.32 -16.44
C LYS A 153 -8.79 4.00 -16.90
N ASN A 154 -8.22 2.88 -16.45
CA ASN A 154 -6.88 2.45 -16.84
C ASN A 154 -6.87 1.69 -18.18
N ARG A 155 -7.86 0.82 -18.44
CA ARG A 155 -7.89 -0.04 -19.64
C ARG A 155 -8.60 0.58 -20.85
N LYS A 156 -9.51 1.51 -20.62
CA LYS A 156 -10.28 2.22 -21.65
C LYS A 156 -10.33 3.72 -21.32
N PRO A 157 -9.17 4.39 -21.24
CA PRO A 157 -9.10 5.79 -20.83
C PRO A 157 -9.92 6.71 -21.74
N ASP A 158 -9.99 6.44 -23.05
CA ASP A 158 -10.72 7.27 -24.01
C ASP A 158 -12.24 7.29 -23.77
N GLU A 159 -12.77 6.20 -23.21
CA GLU A 159 -14.20 6.05 -22.89
C GLU A 159 -14.52 6.47 -21.45
N TRP A 160 -13.62 6.22 -20.48
CA TRP A 160 -13.93 6.29 -19.04
C TRP A 160 -13.19 7.36 -18.25
N ARG A 161 -12.11 7.95 -18.78
CA ARG A 161 -11.41 9.04 -18.11
C ARG A 161 -12.30 10.28 -18.13
N ASP A 162 -12.30 11.03 -17.04
CA ASP A 162 -13.10 12.24 -16.92
C ASP A 162 -12.67 13.24 -18.01
N LYS A 163 -13.64 13.70 -18.82
CA LYS A 163 -13.41 14.72 -19.84
C LYS A 163 -13.65 16.08 -19.20
N HIS A 164 -12.59 16.87 -19.07
CA HIS A 164 -12.72 18.28 -18.71
C HIS A 164 -12.89 19.10 -19.99
N GLU A 165 -14.12 19.44 -20.34
CA GLU A 165 -14.38 20.51 -21.31
C GLU A 165 -14.05 21.83 -20.63
N THR A 166 -12.89 22.40 -20.98
CA THR A 166 -12.56 23.75 -20.54
C THR A 166 -13.15 24.70 -21.57
N GLU A 167 -14.36 25.20 -21.32
CA GLU A 167 -14.85 26.35 -22.08
C GLU A 167 -13.93 27.54 -21.74
N LEU A 168 -13.09 27.96 -22.69
CA LEU A 168 -12.49 29.29 -22.65
C LEU A 168 -13.60 30.31 -22.97
N SER A 169 -14.54 30.51 -22.04
CA SER A 169 -15.47 31.63 -22.06
C SER A 169 -14.80 32.89 -21.50
N GLY A 170 -13.54 33.13 -21.87
CA GLY A 170 -12.89 34.41 -21.69
C GLY A 170 -13.10 35.18 -22.98
N GLY A 171 -14.06 36.10 -23.02
CA GLY A 171 -14.07 37.10 -24.08
C GLY A 171 -12.67 37.71 -24.13
N LEU A 172 -11.95 37.49 -25.23
CA LEU A 172 -10.68 38.15 -25.46
C LEU A 172 -11.00 39.64 -25.48
N ASN A 173 -10.84 40.31 -24.34
CA ASN A 173 -10.78 41.76 -24.30
C ASN A 173 -9.42 42.10 -24.92
N VAL A 174 -9.34 41.95 -26.24
CA VAL A 174 -8.26 42.48 -27.04
C VAL A 174 -8.40 43.98 -26.83
N HIS A 175 -7.64 44.51 -25.87
CA HIS A 175 -7.47 45.94 -25.74
C HIS A 175 -6.83 46.39 -27.04
N ASN A 176 -7.67 46.79 -28.00
CA ASN A 176 -7.23 47.36 -29.25
C ASN A 176 -7.05 48.86 -28.96
N PRO A 177 -5.82 49.33 -28.69
CA PRO A 177 -5.57 50.72 -28.34
C PRO A 177 -5.91 51.68 -29.50
N TYR A 178 -6.20 51.14 -30.69
CA TYR A 178 -6.55 51.88 -31.89
C TYR A 178 -8.06 51.90 -32.20
N ALA A 179 -8.90 51.29 -31.35
CA ALA A 179 -10.33 51.14 -31.63
C ALA A 179 -11.10 52.46 -31.82
N ASN A 180 -10.58 53.56 -31.26
CA ASN A 180 -11.22 54.88 -31.28
C ASN A 180 -10.51 55.91 -32.18
N LEU A 181 -9.53 55.48 -32.99
CA LEU A 181 -8.82 56.38 -33.90
C LEU A 181 -9.45 56.34 -35.29
N THR A 182 -9.53 57.50 -35.93
CA THR A 182 -9.99 57.63 -37.31
C THR A 182 -8.90 57.18 -38.29
N ASP A 183 -9.29 56.77 -39.50
CA ASP A 183 -8.36 56.34 -40.56
C ASP A 183 -7.27 57.37 -40.87
N ALA A 184 -7.57 58.66 -40.69
CA ALA A 184 -6.62 59.75 -40.87
C ALA A 184 -5.54 59.77 -39.77
N GLU A 185 -5.93 59.50 -38.52
CA GLU A 185 -5.02 59.48 -37.37
C GLU A 185 -4.14 58.22 -37.37
N LEU A 186 -4.70 57.07 -37.79
CA LEU A 186 -3.93 55.84 -37.98
C LEU A 186 -2.83 56.00 -39.04
N LYS A 187 -3.15 56.66 -40.17
CA LYS A 187 -2.15 56.97 -41.20
C LYS A 187 -1.06 57.91 -40.70
N LYS A 188 -1.41 58.89 -39.86
CA LYS A 188 -0.43 59.80 -39.26
C LYS A 188 0.55 59.06 -38.35
N ILE A 189 0.05 58.20 -37.46
CA ILE A 189 0.85 57.38 -36.55
C ILE A 189 1.77 56.42 -37.35
N ALA A 190 1.28 55.84 -38.45
CA ALA A 190 2.09 54.98 -39.31
C ALA A 190 3.23 55.73 -40.05
N HIS A 191 3.06 57.03 -40.30
CA HIS A 191 4.08 57.87 -40.91
C HIS A 191 5.08 58.46 -39.90
N GLU A 192 4.69 58.64 -38.63
CA GLU A 192 5.56 59.14 -37.55
C GLU A 192 6.52 58.08 -36.97
N GLN A 193 6.28 56.78 -37.21
CA GLN A 193 7.13 55.67 -36.74
C GLN A 193 8.27 55.27 -37.71
N LYS A 194 8.58 56.11 -38.71
CA LYS A 194 9.69 55.93 -39.65
C LYS A 194 10.75 57.00 -39.46
#